data_AF-A0A0S9E0I0-F1
#
_entry.id   AF-A0A0S9E0I0-F1
#
_cell.length_a   1.000
_cell.length_b   1.000
_cell.length_c   1.000
_cell.angle_alpha   90.00
_cell.angle_beta   90.00
_cell.angle_gamma   90.00
#
_symmetry.space_group_name_H-M   'P 1'
#
loop_
_entity.id
_entity.type
_entity.pdbx_description
1 polymer ?
#
loop_
_entity_poly.entity_id
_entity_poly.type
_entity_poly.pdbx_seq_one_letter_code
_entity_poly.pdbx_strand_id
1 'polypeptide(L)'
;MRPLVESVARAVRGDSEERTQEPEVERAEVERAEVERAQAVKPVETEPSAVPPWGILPSEVPARVELLRGDSSAEIVKESWGAAVQMCIAVAVLGGAVLLQHDDIPLVWVVPIALLGGAATLAASYYRIGKRVKAEQRAGYTVWRRRAPDVPQIDARTGYVIRPVGAPELSKQQEAAALKRVREIGRFVARHPRTMRGPL
;
A
#
# COMPACT_ATOMS: atom_id res chain seq x y z
N MET A 1 -19.75 -46.54 67.17
CA MET A 1 -19.04 -46.37 65.88
C MET A 1 -19.32 -44.96 65.39
N ARG A 2 -18.41 -44.02 65.18
CA ARG A 2 -16.94 -43.95 65.15
C ARG A 2 -16.56 -42.49 65.48
N PRO A 3 -15.76 -42.23 66.52
CA PRO A 3 -15.00 -40.99 66.65
C PRO A 3 -13.51 -41.36 66.61
N LEU A 4 -12.81 -41.17 65.49
CA LEU A 4 -11.35 -41.36 65.42
C LEU A 4 -10.67 -40.87 64.12
N VAL A 5 -11.39 -40.22 63.20
CA VAL A 5 -10.83 -39.92 61.86
C VAL A 5 -10.43 -38.44 61.68
N GLU A 6 -10.90 -37.52 62.51
CA GLU A 6 -10.60 -36.09 62.34
C GLU A 6 -9.31 -35.60 63.02
N SER A 7 -8.69 -36.40 63.90
CA SER A 7 -7.47 -35.98 64.61
C SER A 7 -6.16 -36.19 63.82
N VAL A 8 -6.16 -37.01 62.77
CA VAL A 8 -4.95 -37.31 61.98
C VAL A 8 -4.73 -36.34 60.81
N ALA A 9 -5.79 -35.76 60.26
CA ALA A 9 -5.68 -34.83 59.12
C ALA A 9 -5.04 -33.47 59.49
N ARG A 10 -4.94 -33.13 60.78
CA ARG A 10 -4.37 -31.86 61.25
C ARG A 10 -2.86 -31.92 61.51
N ALA A 11 -2.26 -33.11 61.60
CA ALA A 11 -0.82 -33.27 61.89
C ALA A 11 0.09 -33.36 60.64
N VAL A 12 -0.47 -33.46 59.43
CA VAL A 12 0.28 -33.47 58.15
C VAL A 12 0.31 -32.08 57.50
N ARG A 13 -0.24 -31.07 58.17
CA ARG A 13 -0.11 -29.65 57.79
C ARG A 13 1.12 -29.10 58.52
N GLY A 14 2.29 -29.46 58.02
CA GLY A 14 3.57 -28.93 58.49
C GLY A 14 3.66 -27.44 58.21
N ASP A 15 3.13 -26.63 59.14
CA ASP A 15 3.57 -25.28 59.38
C ASP A 15 4.98 -25.38 59.97
N SER A 16 5.99 -25.00 59.19
CA SER A 16 7.27 -24.55 59.70
C SER A 16 7.42 -23.11 59.26
N GLU A 17 7.04 -22.23 60.17
CA GLU A 17 7.34 -20.81 60.12
C GLU A 17 8.86 -20.63 60.17
N GLU A 18 9.47 -20.25 59.06
CA GLU A 18 10.75 -19.54 59.07
C GLU A 18 10.67 -18.43 58.03
N ARG A 19 9.92 -17.38 58.38
CA ARG A 19 10.04 -16.06 57.74
C ARG A 19 11.37 -15.46 58.20
N THR A 20 12.43 -15.72 57.45
CA THR A 20 13.55 -14.78 57.38
C THR A 20 13.00 -13.51 56.73
N GLN A 21 12.75 -12.48 57.56
CA GLN A 21 12.54 -11.13 57.07
C GLN A 21 13.86 -10.66 56.43
N GLU A 22 13.99 -10.85 55.12
CA GLU A 22 14.94 -10.08 54.33
C GLU A 22 14.59 -8.59 54.47
N PRO A 23 15.58 -7.71 54.69
CA PRO A 23 15.33 -6.30 54.97
C PRO A 23 14.75 -5.63 53.73
N GLU A 24 13.49 -5.23 53.83
CA GLU A 24 12.70 -4.49 52.83
C GLU A 24 13.38 -3.18 52.35
N VAL A 25 14.42 -2.74 53.06
CA VAL A 25 15.24 -1.57 52.75
C VAL A 25 16.15 -1.80 51.52
N GLU A 26 16.67 -3.02 51.32
CA GLU A 26 17.63 -3.29 50.23
C GLU A 26 16.93 -3.40 48.86
N ARG A 27 15.67 -3.86 48.82
CA ARG A 27 14.88 -3.90 47.58
C ARG A 27 14.47 -2.51 47.09
N ALA A 28 14.21 -1.58 48.02
CA ALA A 28 13.84 -0.20 47.67
C ALA A 28 15.02 0.61 47.10
N GLU A 29 16.25 0.33 47.52
CA GLU A 29 17.45 0.96 46.95
C GLU A 29 17.79 0.39 45.56
N VAL A 30 17.58 -0.91 45.34
CA VAL A 30 17.80 -1.55 44.02
C VAL A 30 16.80 -1.04 42.98
N GLU A 31 15.51 -0.92 43.31
CA GLU A 31 14.53 -0.33 42.40
C GLU A 31 14.82 1.15 42.08
N ARG A 32 15.28 1.94 43.06
CA ARG A 32 15.66 3.34 42.81
C ARG A 32 16.88 3.45 41.89
N ALA A 33 17.89 2.60 42.08
CA ALA A 33 19.06 2.56 41.21
C ALA A 33 18.74 2.12 39.77
N GLU A 34 17.75 1.24 39.60
CA GLU A 34 17.32 0.77 38.28
C GLU A 34 16.47 1.82 37.55
N VAL A 35 15.60 2.55 38.27
CA VAL A 35 14.85 3.69 37.74
C VAL A 35 15.77 4.85 37.37
N GLU A 36 16.82 5.11 38.15
CA GLU A 36 17.81 6.16 37.85
C GLU A 36 18.67 5.80 36.62
N ARG A 37 19.04 4.52 36.46
CA ARG A 37 19.67 4.03 35.22
C ARG A 37 18.75 4.11 34.00
N ALA A 38 17.46 3.83 34.17
CA ALA A 38 16.48 3.97 33.10
C ALA A 38 16.22 5.43 32.71
N GLN A 39 16.38 6.38 33.64
CA GLN A 39 16.28 7.83 33.36
C GLN A 39 17.58 8.44 32.81
N ALA A 40 18.74 7.85 33.09
CA ALA A 40 20.02 8.32 32.55
C ALA A 40 20.23 7.97 31.07
N VAL A 41 19.46 7.04 30.51
CA VAL A 41 19.37 6.84 29.06
C VAL A 41 18.42 7.89 28.49
N LYS A 42 18.90 9.14 28.45
CA LYS A 42 18.30 10.14 27.56
C LYS A 42 18.21 9.49 26.17
N PRO A 43 17.03 9.45 25.53
CA PRO A 43 16.94 8.98 24.16
C PRO A 43 17.93 9.84 23.39
N VAL A 44 18.98 9.21 22.87
CA VAL A 44 19.87 9.83 21.91
C VAL A 44 18.93 10.23 20.78
N GLU A 45 18.58 11.52 20.72
CA GLU A 45 17.95 12.15 19.58
C GLU A 45 18.93 11.90 18.45
N THR A 46 18.75 10.77 17.77
CA THR A 46 19.45 10.47 16.54
C THR A 46 18.99 11.57 15.62
N GLU A 47 19.87 12.56 15.42
CA GLU A 47 19.67 13.58 14.41
C GLU A 47 19.16 12.86 13.17
N PRO A 48 18.00 13.27 12.61
CA PRO A 48 17.38 12.54 11.52
C PRO A 48 18.41 12.44 10.42
N SER A 49 18.94 11.23 10.23
CA SER A 49 20.02 10.96 9.28
C SER A 49 19.63 11.61 7.96
N ALA A 50 20.41 12.62 7.56
CA ALA A 50 20.20 13.36 6.32
C ALA A 50 20.38 12.46 5.09
N VAL A 51 20.88 11.24 5.30
CA VAL A 51 20.98 10.19 4.29
C VAL A 51 19.60 9.53 4.15
N PRO A 52 18.94 9.64 2.99
CA PRO A 52 17.65 9.03 2.77
C PRO A 52 17.71 7.52 3.05
N PRO A 53 16.61 6.86 3.49
CA PRO A 53 16.60 5.43 3.86
C PRO A 53 16.96 4.44 2.73
N TRP A 54 17.25 4.96 1.55
CA TRP A 54 17.53 4.25 0.32
C TRP A 54 19.01 4.41 -0.08
N GLY A 55 19.81 5.17 0.68
CA GLY A 55 21.27 5.29 0.51
C GLY A 55 21.72 5.98 -0.78
N ILE A 56 20.77 6.58 -1.51
CA ILE A 56 20.97 7.15 -2.84
C ILE A 56 21.42 8.62 -2.70
N LEU A 57 22.53 8.97 -3.34
CA LEU A 57 23.00 10.35 -3.43
C LEU A 57 21.96 11.20 -4.20
N PRO A 58 21.77 12.49 -3.89
CA PRO A 58 20.82 13.35 -4.61
C PRO A 58 21.02 13.37 -6.14
N SER A 59 22.23 13.08 -6.62
CA SER A 59 22.59 12.96 -8.04
C SER A 59 22.03 11.71 -8.73
N GLU A 60 21.61 10.69 -7.99
CA GLU A 60 21.02 9.44 -8.50
C GLU A 60 19.48 9.47 -8.46
N VAL A 61 18.88 10.61 -8.13
CA VAL A 61 17.43 10.81 -8.24
C VAL A 61 17.03 10.68 -9.71
N PRO A 62 16.06 9.81 -10.05
CA PRO A 62 15.61 9.65 -11.43
C PRO A 62 15.13 10.97 -12.01
N ALA A 63 15.33 11.16 -13.31
CA ALA A 63 14.80 12.33 -14.01
C ALA A 63 13.27 12.42 -13.82
N ARG A 64 12.79 13.64 -13.59
CA ARG A 64 11.36 13.94 -13.48
C ARG A 64 10.88 14.60 -14.77
N VAL A 65 9.79 14.10 -15.31
CA VAL A 65 9.13 14.64 -16.50
C VAL A 65 7.82 15.29 -16.08
N GLU A 66 7.50 16.41 -16.71
CA GLU A 66 6.21 17.07 -16.54
C GLU A 66 5.12 16.26 -17.25
N LEU A 67 4.14 15.78 -16.47
CA LEU A 67 3.05 14.98 -16.99
C LEU A 67 1.98 15.87 -17.60
N LEU A 68 1.41 15.43 -18.72
CA LEU A 68 0.21 16.01 -19.29
C LEU A 68 -0.91 16.06 -18.26
N ARG A 69 -1.58 17.21 -18.14
CA ARG A 69 -2.72 17.38 -17.23
C ARG A 69 -3.86 16.41 -17.54
N GLY A 70 -4.59 16.01 -16.50
CA GLY A 70 -5.71 15.07 -16.55
C GLY A 70 -5.29 13.61 -16.32
N ASP A 71 -6.28 12.71 -16.37
CA ASP A 71 -6.09 11.29 -16.06
C ASP A 71 -5.03 10.65 -16.95
N SER A 72 -4.14 9.87 -16.36
CA SER A 72 -3.17 9.06 -17.11
C SER A 72 -3.87 7.89 -17.81
N SER A 73 -3.25 7.38 -18.87
CA SER A 73 -3.75 6.17 -19.56
C SER A 73 -3.91 4.97 -18.61
N ALA A 74 -3.03 4.84 -17.62
CA ALA A 74 -3.11 3.82 -16.58
C ALA A 74 -4.30 3.98 -15.65
N GLU A 75 -4.66 5.21 -15.26
CA GLU A 75 -5.83 5.49 -14.44
C GLU A 75 -7.13 5.21 -15.18
N ILE A 76 -7.22 5.64 -16.44
CA ILE A 76 -8.39 5.38 -17.29
C ILE A 76 -8.65 3.88 -17.39
N VAL A 77 -7.60 3.06 -17.48
CA VAL A 77 -7.77 1.60 -17.55
C VAL A 77 -8.19 0.98 -16.23
N LYS A 78 -7.66 1.47 -15.12
CA LYS A 78 -8.10 1.03 -13.80
C LYS A 78 -9.60 1.33 -13.60
N GLU A 79 -10.04 2.51 -14.00
CA GLU A 79 -11.45 2.91 -13.96
C GLU A 79 -12.30 2.05 -14.92
N SER A 80 -11.83 1.85 -16.15
CA SER A 80 -12.52 1.03 -17.16
C SER A 80 -12.71 -0.42 -16.69
N TRP A 81 -11.73 -0.98 -15.96
CA TRP A 81 -11.86 -2.31 -15.37
C TRP A 81 -12.94 -2.35 -14.29
N GLY A 82 -12.99 -1.33 -13.42
CA GLY A 82 -14.06 -1.20 -12.42
C GLY A 82 -15.44 -1.11 -13.06
N ALA A 83 -15.58 -0.28 -14.11
CA ALA A 83 -16.81 -0.15 -14.88
C ALA A 83 -17.22 -1.47 -15.55
N ALA A 84 -16.27 -2.22 -16.12
CA ALA A 84 -16.53 -3.52 -16.72
C ALA A 84 -17.04 -4.54 -15.67
N VAL A 85 -16.43 -4.59 -14.49
CA VAL A 85 -16.89 -5.46 -13.39
C VAL A 85 -18.30 -5.07 -12.94
N GLN A 86 -18.58 -3.78 -12.74
CA GLN A 86 -19.90 -3.29 -12.35
C GLN A 86 -20.97 -3.63 -13.39
N MET A 87 -20.63 -3.50 -14.67
CA MET A 87 -21.51 -3.86 -15.77
C MET A 87 -21.81 -5.37 -15.78
N CYS A 88 -20.82 -6.23 -15.59
CA CYS A 88 -21.05 -7.68 -15.44
C CYS A 88 -22.01 -8.00 -14.29
N ILE A 89 -21.85 -7.32 -13.15
CA ILE A 89 -22.75 -7.46 -12.00
C ILE A 89 -24.16 -6.99 -12.37
N ALA A 90 -24.29 -5.82 -13.01
CA ALA A 90 -25.58 -5.29 -13.42
C ALA A 90 -26.32 -6.23 -14.39
N VAL A 91 -25.60 -6.81 -15.37
CA VAL A 91 -26.17 -7.81 -16.30
C VAL A 91 -26.60 -9.06 -15.55
N ALA A 92 -25.80 -9.55 -14.60
CA ALA A 92 -26.15 -10.73 -13.81
C ALA A 92 -27.40 -10.47 -12.93
N VAL A 93 -27.50 -9.31 -12.30
CA VAL A 93 -28.65 -8.92 -11.47
C VAL A 93 -29.90 -8.74 -12.32
N LEU A 94 -29.83 -8.02 -13.45
CA LEU A 94 -30.98 -7.88 -14.35
C LEU A 94 -31.42 -9.22 -14.92
N GLY A 95 -30.46 -10.03 -15.40
CA GLY A 95 -30.75 -11.36 -15.93
C GLY A 95 -31.41 -12.26 -14.89
N GLY A 96 -30.90 -12.28 -13.66
CA GLY A 96 -31.49 -13.02 -12.56
C GLY A 96 -32.88 -12.53 -12.18
N ALA A 97 -33.10 -11.21 -12.12
CA ALA A 97 -34.41 -10.63 -11.83
C ALA A 97 -35.45 -10.99 -12.89
N VAL A 98 -35.09 -10.94 -14.18
CA VAL A 98 -35.99 -11.33 -15.27
C VAL A 98 -36.28 -12.84 -15.24
N LEU A 99 -35.29 -13.68 -14.89
CA LEU A 99 -35.53 -15.13 -14.73
C LEU A 99 -36.48 -15.46 -13.55
N LEU A 100 -36.49 -14.63 -12.51
CA LEU A 100 -37.36 -14.80 -11.34
C LEU A 100 -38.79 -14.24 -11.57
N GLN A 101 -38.95 -13.28 -12.47
CA GLN A 101 -40.24 -12.76 -12.87
C GLN A 101 -40.81 -13.64 -13.98
N HIS A 102 -41.65 -14.60 -13.59
CA HIS A 102 -42.27 -15.58 -14.48
C HIS A 102 -43.23 -15.00 -15.54
N ASP A 103 -43.40 -13.67 -15.62
CA ASP A 103 -44.41 -13.00 -16.44
C ASP A 103 -43.79 -12.11 -17.53
N ASP A 104 -44.07 -12.47 -18.79
CA ASP A 104 -44.19 -11.70 -20.04
C ASP A 104 -43.14 -10.65 -20.47
N ILE A 105 -42.11 -10.31 -19.69
CA ILE A 105 -41.00 -9.49 -20.20
C ILE A 105 -40.15 -10.39 -21.09
N PRO A 106 -40.10 -10.17 -22.42
CA PRO A 106 -39.31 -11.02 -23.27
C PRO A 106 -37.85 -10.76 -22.91
N LEU A 107 -37.19 -11.73 -22.27
CA LEU A 107 -35.75 -11.76 -22.01
C LEU A 107 -34.93 -11.35 -23.27
N VAL A 108 -35.54 -11.58 -24.45
CA VAL A 108 -35.11 -11.17 -25.79
C VAL A 108 -34.76 -9.69 -25.92
N TRP A 109 -35.36 -8.75 -25.17
CA TRP A 109 -35.04 -7.32 -25.28
C TRP A 109 -34.00 -6.84 -24.25
N VAL A 110 -34.01 -7.43 -23.06
CA VAL A 110 -33.11 -7.03 -21.97
C VAL A 110 -31.67 -7.37 -22.29
N VAL A 111 -31.42 -8.58 -22.82
CA VAL A 111 -30.07 -9.06 -23.12
C VAL A 111 -29.38 -8.22 -24.22
N PRO A 112 -30.00 -7.94 -25.37
CA PRO A 112 -29.39 -7.10 -26.40
C PRO A 112 -29.13 -5.66 -25.94
N ILE A 113 -30.03 -5.05 -25.17
CA ILE A 113 -29.83 -3.69 -24.65
C ILE A 113 -28.64 -3.65 -23.68
N ALA A 114 -28.55 -4.63 -22.79
CA ALA A 114 -27.42 -4.76 -21.87
C ALA A 114 -26.09 -4.98 -22.63
N LEU A 115 -26.08 -5.85 -23.63
CA LEU A 115 -24.92 -6.08 -24.49
C LEU A 115 -24.51 -4.84 -25.27
N LEU A 116 -25.46 -4.09 -25.84
CA LEU A 116 -25.20 -2.85 -26.57
C LEU A 116 -24.65 -1.76 -25.66
N GLY A 117 -25.26 -1.55 -24.49
CA GLY A 117 -24.77 -0.59 -23.49
C GLY A 117 -23.37 -0.94 -23.02
N GLY A 118 -23.10 -2.24 -22.82
CA GLY A 118 -21.78 -2.71 -22.42
C GLY A 118 -20.73 -2.55 -23.50
N ALA A 119 -21.04 -2.94 -24.74
CA ALA A 119 -20.17 -2.76 -25.89
C ALA A 119 -19.85 -1.28 -26.13
N ALA A 120 -20.85 -0.39 -26.03
CA ALA A 120 -20.66 1.05 -26.17
C ALA A 120 -19.72 1.62 -25.10
N THR A 121 -19.89 1.19 -23.84
CA THR A 121 -19.03 1.62 -22.72
C THR A 121 -17.59 1.14 -22.90
N LEU A 122 -17.39 -0.10 -23.32
CA LEU A 122 -16.06 -0.64 -23.63
C LEU A 122 -15.43 0.12 -24.80
N ALA A 123 -16.16 0.34 -25.89
CA ALA A 123 -15.67 1.06 -27.07
C ALA A 123 -15.24 2.49 -26.72
N ALA A 124 -16.06 3.21 -25.95
CA ALA A 124 -15.72 4.56 -25.46
C ALA A 124 -14.45 4.55 -24.59
N SER A 125 -14.32 3.55 -23.71
CA SER A 125 -13.13 3.37 -22.86
C SER A 125 -11.88 3.14 -23.70
N TYR A 126 -11.91 2.18 -24.65
CA TYR A 126 -10.81 1.91 -25.57
C TYR A 126 -10.39 3.15 -26.38
N TYR A 127 -11.37 3.92 -26.86
CA TYR A 127 -11.10 5.16 -27.58
C TYR A 127 -10.38 6.19 -26.69
N ARG A 128 -10.85 6.41 -25.46
CA ARG A 128 -10.21 7.33 -24.49
C ARG A 128 -8.78 6.91 -24.17
N ILE A 129 -8.56 5.61 -23.92
CA ILE A 129 -7.24 5.05 -23.64
C ILE A 129 -6.31 5.28 -24.83
N GLY A 130 -6.74 4.92 -26.04
CA GLY A 130 -5.93 5.06 -27.25
C GLY A 130 -5.56 6.52 -27.55
N LYS A 131 -6.52 7.45 -27.37
CA LYS A 131 -6.27 8.89 -27.52
C LYS A 131 -5.25 9.38 -26.50
N ARG A 132 -5.34 8.93 -25.25
CA ARG A 132 -4.43 9.34 -24.18
C ARG A 132 -3.03 8.77 -24.35
N VAL A 133 -2.90 7.49 -24.69
CA VAL A 133 -1.60 6.85 -24.98
C VAL A 133 -0.87 7.57 -26.11
N LYS A 134 -1.58 7.92 -27.20
CA LYS A 134 -0.97 8.70 -28.30
C LYS A 134 -0.51 10.10 -27.84
N ALA A 135 -1.26 10.74 -26.95
CA ALA A 135 -0.86 12.04 -26.40
C ALA A 135 0.39 11.94 -25.52
N GLU A 136 0.45 10.93 -24.64
CA GLU A 136 1.62 10.64 -23.81
C GLU A 136 2.87 10.39 -24.67
N GLN A 137 2.74 9.53 -25.69
CA GLN A 137 3.85 9.24 -26.62
C GLN A 137 4.34 10.48 -27.36
N ARG A 138 3.42 11.37 -27.79
CA ARG A 138 3.79 12.66 -28.42
C ARG A 138 4.49 13.60 -27.45
N ALA A 139 4.20 13.51 -26.16
CA ALA A 139 4.91 14.24 -25.12
C ALA A 139 6.27 13.60 -24.77
N GLY A 140 6.66 12.51 -25.45
CA GLY A 140 7.96 11.87 -25.29
C GLY A 140 8.06 10.96 -24.08
N TYR A 141 6.93 10.45 -23.56
CA TYR A 141 6.93 9.49 -22.46
C TYR A 141 5.79 8.47 -22.57
N THR A 142 5.83 7.41 -21.76
CA THR A 142 4.69 6.51 -21.57
C THR A 142 4.47 6.24 -20.09
N VAL A 143 3.22 6.22 -19.66
CA VAL A 143 2.86 5.66 -18.34
C VAL A 143 2.58 4.16 -18.47
N TRP A 144 2.19 3.74 -19.66
CA TRP A 144 1.76 2.38 -19.94
C TRP A 144 2.95 1.40 -19.98
N ARG A 145 2.77 0.23 -19.35
CA ARG A 145 3.78 -0.84 -19.26
C ARG A 145 4.15 -1.43 -20.62
N ARG A 146 3.15 -1.69 -21.47
CA ARG A 146 3.35 -2.40 -22.75
C ARG A 146 3.78 -1.47 -23.89
N ARG A 147 4.68 -1.98 -24.75
CA ARG A 147 4.87 -1.51 -26.13
C ARG A 147 5.30 -0.05 -26.32
N ALA A 148 6.35 0.38 -25.64
CA ALA A 148 7.12 1.52 -26.14
C ALA A 148 8.55 1.52 -25.58
N PRO A 149 9.47 0.68 -26.09
CA PRO A 149 10.88 0.75 -25.68
C PRO A 149 11.54 2.08 -26.04
N ASP A 150 10.97 2.78 -27.01
CA ASP A 150 11.52 4.00 -27.62
C ASP A 150 11.25 5.26 -26.78
N VAL A 151 10.38 5.18 -25.76
CA VAL A 151 10.09 6.28 -24.83
C VAL A 151 10.29 5.84 -23.38
N PRO A 152 10.68 6.75 -22.48
CA PRO A 152 10.85 6.42 -21.07
C PRO A 152 9.51 6.07 -20.44
N GLN A 153 9.52 5.07 -19.55
CA GLN A 153 8.34 4.72 -18.75
C GLN A 153 8.34 5.53 -17.46
N ILE A 154 7.22 6.17 -17.14
CA ILE A 154 7.10 7.13 -16.04
C ILE A 154 5.97 6.73 -15.10
N ASP A 155 6.16 6.94 -13.79
CA ASP A 155 5.09 6.77 -12.81
C ASP A 155 4.08 7.92 -12.94
N ALA A 156 2.84 7.60 -13.32
CA ALA A 156 1.77 8.59 -13.50
C ALA A 156 1.50 9.47 -12.27
N ARG A 157 1.85 8.98 -11.08
CA ARG A 157 1.58 9.72 -9.84
C ARG A 157 2.67 10.72 -9.51
N THR A 158 3.92 10.39 -9.78
CA THR A 158 5.07 11.19 -9.32
C THR A 158 5.80 11.92 -10.46
N GLY A 159 5.66 11.44 -11.70
CA GLY A 159 6.35 11.98 -12.87
C GLY A 159 7.81 11.53 -12.98
N TYR A 160 8.29 10.61 -12.15
CA TYR A 160 9.67 10.10 -12.25
C TYR A 160 9.76 8.92 -13.21
N VAL A 161 10.90 8.85 -13.91
CA VAL A 161 11.23 7.76 -14.82
C VAL A 161 11.48 6.47 -14.03
N ILE A 162 10.71 5.43 -14.35
CA ILE A 162 10.83 4.06 -13.82
C ILE A 162 11.76 3.24 -14.73
N ARG A 163 11.68 3.47 -16.04
CA ARG A 163 12.47 2.78 -17.06
C ARG A 163 13.01 3.79 -18.07
N PRO A 164 14.33 3.88 -18.26
CA PRO A 164 14.90 4.79 -19.26
C PRO A 164 14.63 4.27 -20.68
N VAL A 165 14.79 5.17 -21.66
CA VAL A 165 14.67 4.84 -23.09
C VAL A 165 15.65 3.73 -23.46
N GLY A 166 15.20 2.77 -24.28
CA GLY A 166 16.03 1.66 -24.76
C GLY A 166 16.27 0.54 -23.74
N ALA A 167 15.89 0.72 -22.47
CA ALA A 167 15.98 -0.35 -21.49
C ALA A 167 14.93 -1.46 -21.75
N PRO A 168 15.27 -2.72 -21.47
CA PRO A 168 14.35 -3.84 -21.62
C PRO A 168 13.08 -3.67 -20.78
N GLU A 169 11.98 -4.28 -21.23
CA GLU A 169 10.71 -4.22 -20.49
C GLU A 169 10.87 -4.80 -19.08
N LEU A 170 10.42 -4.05 -18.08
CA LEU A 170 10.50 -4.48 -16.69
C LEU A 170 9.53 -5.64 -16.44
N SER A 171 10.00 -6.65 -15.71
CA SER A 171 9.11 -7.66 -15.16
C SER A 171 8.13 -7.01 -14.17
N LYS A 172 6.98 -7.66 -13.90
CA LYS A 172 6.00 -7.13 -12.92
C LYS A 172 6.63 -6.84 -11.56
N GLN A 173 7.55 -7.69 -11.12
CA GLN A 173 8.24 -7.53 -9.83
C GLN A 173 9.22 -6.35 -9.85
N GLN A 174 9.99 -6.22 -10.94
CA GLN A 174 10.92 -5.11 -11.11
C GLN A 174 10.20 -3.77 -11.22
N GLU A 175 9.08 -3.73 -11.95
CA GLU A 175 8.21 -2.56 -12.05
C GLU A 175 7.65 -2.18 -10.68
N ALA A 176 7.11 -3.13 -9.91
CA ALA A 176 6.60 -2.87 -8.57
C ALA A 176 7.68 -2.32 -7.63
N ALA A 177 8.89 -2.88 -7.68
CA ALA A 177 10.03 -2.39 -6.90
C ALA A 177 10.46 -0.98 -7.33
N ALA A 178 10.53 -0.71 -8.64
CA ALA A 178 10.89 0.59 -9.17
C ALA A 178 9.82 1.66 -8.85
N LEU A 179 8.53 1.32 -8.95
CA LEU A 179 7.41 2.15 -8.52
C LEU A 179 7.48 2.46 -7.03
N LYS A 180 7.76 1.45 -6.18
CA LYS A 180 7.90 1.65 -4.74
C LYS A 180 9.03 2.64 -4.43
N ARG A 181 10.21 2.43 -5.03
CA ARG A 181 11.36 3.33 -4.89
C ARG A 181 10.98 4.75 -5.28
N VAL A 182 10.54 4.96 -6.52
CA VAL A 182 10.14 6.27 -7.07
C VAL A 182 9.12 7.01 -6.20
N ARG A 183 8.15 6.29 -5.61
CA ARG A 183 7.15 6.89 -4.73
C ARG A 183 7.69 7.22 -3.34
N GLU A 184 8.68 6.49 -2.85
CA GLU A 184 9.43 6.87 -1.64
C GLU A 184 10.23 8.15 -1.90
N ILE A 185 10.89 8.26 -3.07
CA ILE A 185 11.57 9.49 -3.51
C ILE A 185 10.61 10.67 -3.49
N GLY A 186 9.49 10.55 -4.21
CA GLY A 186 8.51 11.63 -4.33
C GLY A 186 7.98 12.08 -2.96
N ARG A 187 7.73 11.13 -2.04
CA ARG A 187 7.31 11.43 -0.66
C ARG A 187 8.40 12.11 0.17
N PHE A 188 9.66 11.76 -0.05
CA PHE A 188 10.78 12.38 0.64
C PHE A 188 11.01 13.81 0.15
N VAL A 189 11.05 14.01 -1.18
CA VAL A 189 11.20 15.31 -1.84
C VAL A 189 10.08 16.26 -1.44
N ALA A 190 8.83 15.79 -1.44
CA ALA A 190 7.68 16.59 -1.05
C ALA A 190 7.75 17.05 0.43
N ARG A 191 8.39 16.26 1.31
CA ARG A 191 8.57 16.62 2.73
C ARG A 191 9.77 17.55 2.96
N HIS A 192 10.77 17.54 2.09
CA HIS A 192 12.00 18.32 2.27
C HIS A 192 12.32 19.17 1.03
N PRO A 193 11.50 20.18 0.70
CA PRO A 193 11.69 21.00 -0.50
C PRO A 193 12.95 21.90 -0.43
N ARG A 194 13.48 22.15 0.78
CA ARG A 194 14.63 23.06 1.00
C ARG A 194 15.99 22.43 0.74
N THR A 195 16.13 21.10 0.93
CA THR A 195 17.41 20.41 0.77
C THR A 195 17.78 20.09 -0.68
N MET A 196 16.88 20.32 -1.65
CA MET A 196 17.14 20.05 -3.07
C MET A 196 17.29 21.30 -3.96
N ARG A 197 17.15 22.51 -3.41
CA ARG A 197 17.68 23.71 -4.09
C ARG A 197 19.17 23.77 -3.79
N GLY A 198 19.97 23.11 -4.61
CA GLY A 198 21.41 23.36 -4.62
C GLY A 198 21.68 24.87 -4.77
N PRO A 199 22.83 25.37 -4.27
CA PRO A 199 23.22 26.76 -4.51
C PRO A 199 23.23 26.99 -6.03
N LEU A 200 22.42 27.96 -6.46
CA LEU A 200 22.40 28.44 -7.85
C LEU A 200 23.72 29.11 -8.21
#